data_AF-A0A2G5I892-F1
#
_entry.id   AF-A0A2G5I892-F1
#
_cell.length_a   1.000
_cell.length_b   1.000
_cell.length_c   1.000
_cell.angle_alpha   90.00
_cell.angle_beta   90.00
_cell.angle_gamma   90.00
#
_symmetry.space_group_name_H-M   'P 1'
#
loop_
_entity.id
_entity.type
_entity.pdbx_description
1 polymer ?
#
loop_
_entity_poly.entity_id
_entity_poly.type
_entity_poly.pdbx_seq_one_letter_code
_entity_poly.pdbx_strand_id
1 'polypeptide(L)'
;MLSPPSTGKKRKRIDEVELLKRKVIDLEAALARCRAPLADAPKLGQQILFLFVGPEPHFITLHTDTLALPTAHWLYNVPARLNGLIHLVDQDPELVAIWRLYLYTGKIWSQWDGDIDDIDDGEQTVHEDREWHRLMLLYVLAKSLSDEAFGNKVLDSIFEKVELSDRFPTDLAAEVWEHTTWGNNLRKVIVDLHVWKGQGSGLREPHADRNGPADFLNRVRTGLTTAGGKVKDAAVTSPWATASNRCAKYHRHHYTDYCGIEVMDLTEAGNMYEPSAGPNTPTRIPARAYPTP
;
A
#
# COMPACT_ATOMS: atom_id res chain seq x y z
N MET A 1 -3.85 55.31 -20.05
CA MET A 1 -3.04 54.22 -20.62
C MET A 1 -3.72 52.91 -20.28
N LEU A 2 -4.31 52.23 -21.26
CA LEU A 2 -4.99 50.94 -21.07
C LEU A 2 -3.97 49.83 -21.30
N SER A 3 -3.67 49.05 -20.26
CA SER A 3 -2.77 47.90 -20.37
C SER A 3 -3.38 46.83 -21.29
N PRO A 4 -2.60 46.27 -22.24
CA PRO A 4 -3.12 45.26 -23.16
C PRO A 4 -3.51 43.97 -22.40
N PRO A 5 -4.56 43.27 -22.86
CA PRO A 5 -5.04 42.05 -22.20
C PRO A 5 -3.99 40.94 -22.25
N SER A 6 -3.78 40.30 -21.10
CA SER A 6 -2.86 39.17 -20.90
C SER A 6 -3.22 37.99 -21.81
N THR A 7 -2.50 37.83 -22.93
CA THR A 7 -2.66 36.74 -23.91
C THR A 7 -2.04 35.41 -23.45
N GLY A 8 -1.19 35.43 -22.41
CA GLY A 8 -0.42 34.26 -21.95
C GLY A 8 -1.26 33.16 -21.31
N LYS A 9 -2.32 33.51 -20.55
CA LYS A 9 -3.19 32.50 -19.90
C LYS A 9 -4.03 31.71 -20.91
N LYS A 10 -4.42 32.34 -22.03
CA LYS A 10 -5.25 31.71 -23.06
C LYS A 10 -4.42 30.74 -23.91
N ARG A 11 -3.17 31.08 -24.21
CA ARG A 11 -2.22 30.23 -24.96
C ARG A 11 -1.86 28.97 -24.19
N LYS A 12 -1.54 29.10 -22.89
CA LYS A 12 -1.21 27.95 -22.02
C LYS A 12 -2.34 26.92 -21.92
N ARG A 13 -3.60 27.36 -21.87
CA ARG A 13 -4.77 26.46 -21.88
C ARG A 13 -4.95 25.72 -23.21
N ILE A 14 -4.61 26.35 -24.34
CA ILE A 14 -4.71 25.72 -25.66
C ILE A 14 -3.66 24.60 -25.79
N ASP A 15 -2.42 24.87 -25.37
CA ASP A 15 -1.32 23.91 -25.40
C ASP A 15 -1.61 22.67 -24.51
N GLU A 16 -2.24 22.87 -23.35
CA GLU A 16 -2.64 21.80 -22.44
C GLU A 16 -3.76 20.91 -23.01
N VAL A 17 -4.75 21.51 -23.66
CA VAL A 17 -5.85 20.77 -24.32
C VAL A 17 -5.31 19.94 -25.48
N GLU A 18 -4.37 20.47 -26.26
CA GLU A 18 -3.78 19.76 -27.40
C GLU A 18 -2.89 18.60 -26.94
N LEU A 19 -2.16 18.76 -25.84
CA LEU A 19 -1.41 17.69 -25.19
C LEU A 19 -2.32 16.57 -24.68
N LEU A 20 -3.43 16.90 -24.02
CA LEU A 20 -4.39 15.91 -23.52
C LEU A 20 -5.04 15.13 -24.66
N LYS A 21 -5.43 15.80 -25.75
CA LYS A 21 -5.98 15.12 -26.95
C LYS A 21 -4.99 14.11 -27.53
N ARG A 22 -3.71 14.46 -27.60
CA ARG A 22 -2.68 13.55 -28.10
C ARG A 22 -2.50 12.33 -27.20
N LYS A 23 -2.50 12.52 -25.88
CA LYS A 23 -2.47 11.41 -24.91
C LYS A 23 -3.67 10.48 -25.03
N VAL A 24 -4.87 11.02 -25.25
CA VAL A 24 -6.09 10.21 -25.46
C VAL A 24 -5.96 9.38 -26.73
N ILE A 25 -5.51 9.97 -27.84
CA ILE A 25 -5.28 9.24 -29.09
C ILE A 25 -4.24 8.14 -28.91
N ASP A 26 -3.15 8.41 -28.19
CA ASP A 26 -2.11 7.41 -27.93
C ASP A 26 -2.63 6.27 -27.04
N LEU A 27 -3.48 6.57 -26.05
CA LEU A 27 -4.17 5.58 -25.20
C LEU A 27 -5.18 4.74 -25.99
N GLU A 28 -6.01 5.37 -26.82
CA GLU A 28 -6.95 4.68 -27.71
C GLU A 28 -6.20 3.77 -28.68
N ALA A 29 -5.10 4.25 -29.26
CA ALA A 29 -4.24 3.46 -30.13
C ALA A 29 -3.52 2.33 -29.37
N ALA A 30 -3.18 2.51 -28.10
CA ALA A 30 -2.60 1.46 -27.27
C ALA A 30 -3.64 0.39 -26.89
N LEU A 31 -4.86 0.79 -26.52
CA LEU A 31 -5.99 -0.09 -26.22
C LEU A 31 -6.45 -0.88 -27.46
N ALA A 32 -6.34 -0.30 -28.65
CA ALA A 32 -6.66 -0.96 -29.92
C ALA A 32 -5.62 -2.00 -30.36
N ARG A 33 -4.43 -2.06 -29.74
CA ARG A 33 -3.41 -3.06 -30.09
C ARG A 33 -3.78 -4.40 -29.47
N CYS A 34 -4.20 -5.34 -30.32
CA CYS A 34 -4.45 -6.73 -29.91
C CYS A 34 -3.18 -7.55 -29.58
N ARG A 35 -1.97 -6.99 -29.75
CA ARG A 35 -0.69 -7.68 -29.53
C ARG A 35 0.13 -6.93 -28.49
N ALA A 36 0.67 -7.68 -27.52
CA ALA A 36 1.62 -7.21 -26.52
C ALA A 36 2.78 -8.21 -26.40
N PRO A 37 3.97 -7.76 -25.96
CA PRO A 37 5.07 -8.66 -25.60
C PRO A 37 4.63 -9.68 -24.55
N LEU A 38 5.04 -10.94 -24.70
CA LEU A 38 4.78 -11.98 -23.70
C LEU A 38 5.39 -11.64 -22.33
N ALA A 39 6.48 -10.85 -22.31
CA ALA A 39 7.11 -10.36 -21.09
C ALA A 39 6.18 -9.47 -20.24
N ASP A 40 5.19 -8.83 -20.86
CA ASP A 40 4.22 -7.96 -20.18
C ASP A 40 2.97 -8.73 -19.73
N ALA A 41 2.85 -10.01 -20.10
CA ALA A 41 1.70 -10.83 -19.72
C ALA A 41 1.74 -11.19 -18.22
N PRO A 42 0.58 -11.19 -17.52
CA PRO A 42 0.47 -11.73 -16.18
C PRO A 42 1.05 -13.15 -16.08
N LYS A 43 1.78 -13.43 -15.02
CA LYS A 43 2.27 -14.79 -14.74
C LYS A 43 1.11 -15.65 -14.29
N LEU A 44 0.55 -16.44 -15.21
CA LEU A 44 -0.64 -17.24 -14.93
C LEU A 44 -0.36 -18.53 -14.15
N GLY A 45 0.87 -18.85 -13.74
CA GLY A 45 1.19 -20.11 -13.05
C GLY A 45 0.90 -21.36 -13.90
N GLN A 46 1.17 -22.55 -13.36
CA GLN A 46 0.94 -23.83 -14.04
C GLN A 46 0.05 -24.78 -13.23
N GLN A 47 0.13 -24.72 -11.90
CA GLN A 47 -0.60 -25.61 -11.01
C GLN A 47 -1.81 -24.92 -10.42
N ILE A 48 -3.00 -25.51 -10.59
CA ILE A 48 -4.26 -24.95 -10.09
C ILE A 48 -4.58 -25.52 -8.70
N LEU A 49 -4.82 -24.62 -7.75
CA LEU A 49 -5.43 -24.88 -6.47
C LEU A 49 -6.94 -24.66 -6.54
N PHE A 50 -7.69 -25.62 -6.02
CA PHE A 50 -9.14 -25.56 -5.86
C PHE A 50 -9.49 -25.34 -4.40
N LEU A 51 -10.30 -24.34 -4.11
CA LEU A 51 -10.72 -24.03 -2.74
C LEU A 51 -12.19 -23.57 -2.70
N PHE A 52 -12.82 -23.84 -1.57
CA PHE A 52 -14.13 -23.30 -1.22
C PHE A 52 -13.98 -22.15 -0.23
N VAL A 53 -14.82 -21.12 -0.35
CA VAL A 53 -14.79 -19.93 0.51
C VAL A 53 -16.17 -19.63 1.06
N GLY A 54 -16.22 -19.20 2.32
CA GLY A 54 -17.43 -18.76 2.99
C GLY A 54 -18.23 -19.89 3.64
N PRO A 55 -19.20 -19.52 4.49
CA PRO A 55 -20.12 -20.47 5.12
C PRO A 55 -21.00 -21.16 4.08
N GLU A 56 -21.46 -20.39 3.08
CA GLU A 56 -22.00 -20.90 1.82
C GLU A 56 -20.82 -21.17 0.88
N PRO A 57 -20.54 -22.43 0.50
CA PRO A 57 -19.31 -22.75 -0.23
C PRO A 57 -19.28 -22.13 -1.64
N HIS A 58 -18.45 -21.12 -1.82
CA HIS A 58 -18.15 -20.51 -3.12
C HIS A 58 -16.86 -21.11 -3.68
N PHE A 59 -16.92 -21.66 -4.88
CA PHE A 59 -15.78 -22.29 -5.52
C PHE A 59 -14.87 -21.25 -6.17
N ILE A 60 -13.59 -21.24 -5.78
CA ILE A 60 -12.56 -20.36 -6.32
C ILE A 60 -11.35 -21.20 -6.76
N THR A 61 -10.74 -20.80 -7.87
CA THR A 61 -9.54 -21.43 -8.42
C THR A 61 -8.40 -20.42 -8.56
N LEU A 62 -7.20 -20.76 -8.13
CA LEU A 62 -6.01 -19.92 -8.28
C LEU A 62 -4.77 -20.76 -8.55
N HIS A 63 -3.66 -20.16 -8.99
CA HIS A 63 -2.45 -20.93 -9.27
C HIS A 63 -1.51 -20.93 -8.06
N THR A 64 -1.04 -22.11 -7.64
CA THR A 64 -0.16 -22.24 -6.46
C THR A 64 1.15 -21.49 -6.64
N ASP A 65 1.65 -21.41 -7.88
CA ASP A 65 2.91 -20.71 -8.22
C ASP A 65 2.82 -19.19 -8.04
N THR A 66 1.61 -18.65 -7.90
CA THR A 66 1.39 -17.21 -7.63
C THR A 66 1.38 -16.88 -6.15
N LEU A 67 1.33 -17.90 -5.27
CA LEU A 67 1.24 -17.71 -3.82
C LEU A 67 2.62 -17.48 -3.22
N ALA A 68 2.67 -16.58 -2.22
CA ALA A 68 3.82 -16.53 -1.33
C ALA A 68 3.95 -17.86 -0.56
N LEU A 69 5.18 -18.31 -0.33
CA LEU A 69 5.45 -19.58 0.37
C LEU A 69 4.74 -19.69 1.74
N PRO A 70 4.74 -18.64 2.60
CA PRO A 70 4.00 -18.67 3.87
C PRO A 70 2.49 -18.88 3.66
N THR A 71 1.92 -18.24 2.64
CA THR A 71 0.49 -18.36 2.30
C THR A 71 0.14 -19.73 1.78
N ALA A 72 0.96 -20.30 0.89
CA ALA A 72 0.78 -21.68 0.43
C ALA A 72 0.83 -22.65 1.62
N HIS A 73 1.84 -22.52 2.48
CA HIS A 73 1.97 -23.35 3.67
C HIS A 73 0.76 -23.21 4.61
N TRP A 74 0.28 -21.98 4.85
CA TRP A 74 -0.93 -21.73 5.64
C TRP A 74 -2.14 -22.44 5.05
N LEU A 75 -2.40 -22.26 3.75
CA LEU A 75 -3.52 -22.88 3.02
C LEU A 75 -3.51 -24.41 3.13
N TYR A 76 -2.35 -25.05 2.95
CA TYR A 76 -2.23 -26.51 3.06
C TYR A 76 -2.45 -27.03 4.47
N ASN A 77 -2.29 -26.21 5.50
CA ASN A 77 -2.50 -26.57 6.90
C ASN A 77 -3.89 -26.19 7.43
N VAL A 78 -4.76 -25.57 6.62
CA VAL A 78 -6.15 -25.30 7.02
C VAL A 78 -6.84 -26.63 7.34
N PRO A 79 -7.40 -26.79 8.57
CA PRO A 79 -8.06 -28.05 8.96
C PRO A 79 -9.38 -28.29 8.23
N ALA A 80 -10.13 -27.23 7.96
CA ALA A 80 -11.43 -27.33 7.31
C ALA A 80 -11.28 -27.80 5.86
N ARG A 81 -11.99 -28.88 5.53
CA ARG A 81 -12.02 -29.48 4.20
C ARG A 81 -13.44 -29.79 3.77
N LEU A 82 -13.76 -29.52 2.51
CA LEU A 82 -15.02 -29.90 1.87
C LEU A 82 -14.70 -30.80 0.68
N ASN A 83 -15.17 -32.05 0.73
CA ASN A 83 -14.85 -33.08 -0.27
C ASN A 83 -13.32 -33.27 -0.50
N GLY A 84 -12.52 -33.14 0.57
CA GLY A 84 -11.06 -33.23 0.52
C GLY A 84 -10.35 -31.97 0.01
N LEU A 85 -11.08 -30.95 -0.45
CA LEU A 85 -10.53 -29.67 -0.89
C LEU A 85 -10.47 -28.67 0.28
N ILE A 86 -9.57 -27.68 0.18
CA ILE A 86 -9.44 -26.60 1.18
C ILE A 86 -10.77 -25.84 1.29
N HIS A 87 -11.23 -25.58 2.51
CA HIS A 87 -12.41 -24.76 2.77
C HIS A 87 -12.09 -23.63 3.75
N LEU A 88 -12.19 -22.39 3.27
CA LEU A 88 -12.01 -21.17 4.04
C LEU A 88 -13.38 -20.69 4.56
N VAL A 89 -13.91 -21.38 5.57
CA VAL A 89 -15.27 -21.17 6.10
C VAL A 89 -15.51 -19.72 6.55
N ASP A 90 -14.54 -19.15 7.26
CA ASP A 90 -14.67 -17.83 7.90
C ASP A 90 -14.20 -16.68 7.01
N GLN A 91 -14.02 -16.92 5.71
CA GLN A 91 -13.56 -15.89 4.77
C GLN A 91 -14.69 -15.49 3.81
N ASP A 92 -14.71 -14.22 3.44
CA ASP A 92 -15.65 -13.69 2.47
C ASP A 92 -15.19 -14.04 1.03
N PRO A 93 -16.05 -14.70 0.22
CA PRO A 93 -15.76 -15.00 -1.18
C PRO A 93 -15.34 -13.79 -2.00
N GLU A 94 -15.92 -12.62 -1.74
CA GLU A 94 -15.66 -11.39 -2.47
C GLU A 94 -14.24 -10.85 -2.20
N LEU A 95 -13.84 -10.84 -0.93
CA LEU A 95 -12.49 -10.44 -0.55
C LEU A 95 -11.42 -11.40 -1.11
N VAL A 96 -11.70 -12.71 -1.09
CA VAL A 96 -10.82 -13.71 -1.69
C VAL A 96 -10.75 -13.55 -3.21
N ALA A 97 -11.83 -13.13 -3.87
CA ALA A 97 -11.82 -12.82 -5.29
C ALA A 97 -10.92 -11.60 -5.60
N ILE A 98 -10.96 -10.55 -4.78
CA ILE A 98 -10.06 -9.38 -4.94
C ILE A 98 -8.60 -9.78 -4.70
N TRP A 99 -8.32 -10.56 -3.65
CA TRP A 99 -6.97 -11.09 -3.42
C TRP A 99 -6.48 -11.94 -4.61
N ARG A 100 -7.34 -12.81 -5.16
CA ARG A 100 -7.04 -13.56 -6.38
C ARG A 100 -6.68 -12.64 -7.54
N LEU A 101 -7.44 -11.57 -7.78
CA LEU A 101 -7.12 -10.59 -8.84
C LEU A 101 -5.77 -9.91 -8.60
N TYR A 102 -5.45 -9.60 -7.35
CA TYR A 102 -4.14 -9.06 -6.98
C TYR A 102 -3.00 -10.03 -7.33
N LEU A 103 -3.13 -11.33 -7.06
CA LEU A 103 -2.08 -12.31 -7.37
C LEU A 103 -1.67 -12.30 -8.86
N TYR A 104 -2.62 -12.03 -9.76
CA TYR A 104 -2.33 -11.98 -11.20
C TYR A 104 -1.94 -10.59 -11.70
N THR A 105 -2.48 -9.54 -11.10
CA THR A 105 -2.38 -8.17 -11.66
C THR A 105 -1.43 -7.26 -10.89
N GLY A 106 -1.08 -7.63 -9.65
CA GLY A 106 -0.35 -6.79 -8.70
C GLY A 106 -1.13 -5.55 -8.24
N LYS A 107 -2.44 -5.47 -8.53
CA LYS A 107 -3.31 -4.33 -8.21
C LYS A 107 -4.46 -4.75 -7.30
N ILE A 108 -4.90 -3.83 -6.45
CA ILE A 108 -6.09 -4.00 -5.62
C ILE A 108 -7.30 -3.48 -6.41
N TRP A 109 -8.24 -4.36 -6.69
CA TRP A 109 -9.47 -4.05 -7.43
C TRP A 109 -10.62 -3.84 -6.44
N SER A 110 -10.50 -2.77 -5.65
CA SER A 110 -11.42 -2.47 -4.55
C SER A 110 -12.52 -1.49 -4.90
N GLN A 111 -12.68 -1.00 -6.13
CA GLN A 111 -13.67 0.03 -6.45
C GLN A 111 -14.91 -0.57 -7.12
N TRP A 112 -16.11 -0.09 -6.73
CA TRP A 112 -17.39 -0.43 -7.37
C TRP A 112 -18.19 0.79 -7.81
N ASP A 113 -19.07 0.56 -8.78
CA ASP A 113 -20.10 1.50 -9.24
C ASP A 113 -21.09 1.76 -8.09
N GLY A 114 -20.79 2.71 -7.22
CA GLY A 114 -21.57 3.02 -6.02
C GLY A 114 -20.73 3.34 -4.78
N ASP A 115 -19.41 3.18 -4.83
CA ASP A 115 -18.53 3.79 -3.83
C ASP A 115 -18.48 5.31 -4.11
N ILE A 116 -18.93 6.12 -3.14
CA ILE A 116 -19.10 7.57 -3.30
C ILE A 116 -18.00 8.31 -2.52
N ASP A 117 -17.11 8.99 -3.25
CA ASP A 117 -16.09 9.88 -2.69
C ASP A 117 -16.64 11.32 -2.54
N ASP A 118 -17.79 11.49 -1.88
CA ASP A 118 -18.35 12.82 -1.62
C ASP A 118 -17.54 13.59 -0.57
N ILE A 119 -17.64 14.92 -0.55
CA ILE A 119 -16.97 15.75 0.45
C ILE A 119 -17.50 15.38 1.84
N ASP A 120 -16.60 15.09 2.79
CA ASP A 120 -16.95 14.87 4.19
C ASP A 120 -17.48 16.17 4.80
N ASP A 121 -18.79 16.37 4.75
CA ASP A 121 -19.51 17.44 5.43
C ASP A 121 -19.71 17.16 6.92
N GLY A 122 -19.16 16.04 7.40
CA GLY A 122 -19.33 15.53 8.74
C GLY A 122 -20.68 14.87 8.95
N GLU A 123 -21.68 14.98 8.08
CA GLU A 123 -23.01 14.39 8.29
C GLU A 123 -23.13 12.97 7.70
N GLN A 124 -22.31 12.64 6.71
CA GLN A 124 -22.30 11.33 6.08
C GLN A 124 -21.55 10.28 6.91
N THR A 125 -22.22 9.18 7.25
CA THR A 125 -21.57 8.01 7.87
C THR A 125 -20.56 7.39 6.91
N VAL A 126 -19.38 6.99 7.39
CA VAL A 126 -18.37 6.31 6.53
C VAL A 126 -18.88 5.01 5.91
N HIS A 127 -19.96 4.43 6.46
CA HIS A 127 -20.64 3.28 5.87
C HIS A 127 -21.21 3.51 4.47
N GLU A 128 -21.30 4.75 3.98
CA GLU A 128 -21.68 5.06 2.60
C GLU A 128 -20.54 4.75 1.62
N ASP A 129 -19.28 5.02 2.00
CA ASP A 129 -18.10 4.63 1.22
C ASP A 129 -17.61 3.26 1.66
N ARG A 130 -18.18 2.24 1.01
CA ARG A 130 -17.91 0.83 1.31
C ARG A 130 -16.48 0.43 0.98
N GLU A 131 -15.74 1.21 0.19
CA GLU A 131 -14.35 0.90 -0.15
C GLU A 131 -13.43 0.95 1.08
N TRP A 132 -13.61 1.90 2.01
CA TRP A 132 -12.77 1.96 3.21
C TRP A 132 -12.86 0.70 4.05
N HIS A 133 -14.08 0.24 4.29
CA HIS A 133 -14.34 -0.99 5.03
C HIS A 133 -13.81 -2.22 4.28
N ARG A 134 -14.00 -2.27 2.95
CA ARG A 134 -13.43 -3.33 2.10
C ARG A 134 -11.90 -3.38 2.16
N LEU A 135 -11.21 -2.24 2.06
CA LEU A 135 -9.75 -2.17 2.19
C LEU A 135 -9.28 -2.61 3.58
N MET A 136 -10.02 -2.26 4.64
CA MET A 136 -9.76 -2.75 6.00
C MET A 136 -9.86 -4.28 6.06
N LEU A 137 -10.95 -4.86 5.56
CA LEU A 137 -11.15 -6.30 5.56
C LEU A 137 -10.14 -7.05 4.67
N LEU A 138 -9.74 -6.49 3.52
CA LEU A 138 -8.68 -7.04 2.67
C LEU A 138 -7.35 -7.12 3.42
N TYR A 139 -7.03 -6.13 4.25
CA TYR A 139 -5.82 -6.17 5.07
C TYR A 139 -5.92 -7.23 6.18
N VAL A 140 -7.10 -7.41 6.79
CA VAL A 140 -7.35 -8.49 7.75
C VAL A 140 -7.20 -9.86 7.07
N LEU A 141 -7.78 -10.04 5.88
CA LEU A 141 -7.60 -11.23 5.05
C LEU A 141 -6.12 -11.50 4.76
N ALA A 142 -5.36 -10.48 4.36
CA ALA A 142 -3.92 -10.60 4.10
C ALA A 142 -3.16 -11.15 5.32
N LYS A 143 -3.54 -10.73 6.53
CA LYS A 143 -2.96 -11.23 7.78
C LYS A 143 -3.29 -12.70 8.03
N SER A 144 -4.55 -13.08 7.85
CA SER A 144 -4.98 -14.47 7.99
C SER A 144 -4.22 -15.37 7.01
N LEU A 145 -4.04 -14.91 5.77
CA LEU A 145 -3.29 -15.60 4.71
C LEU A 145 -1.76 -15.56 4.88
N SER A 146 -1.23 -14.80 5.86
CA SER A 146 0.21 -14.53 5.97
C SER A 146 0.84 -13.97 4.68
N ASP A 147 0.07 -13.21 3.89
CA ASP A 147 0.50 -12.59 2.63
C ASP A 147 0.91 -11.13 2.88
N GLU A 148 2.19 -10.92 3.19
CA GLU A 148 2.71 -9.59 3.50
C GLU A 148 2.71 -8.66 2.30
N ALA A 149 3.02 -9.16 1.11
CA ALA A 149 3.06 -8.36 -0.09
C ALA A 149 1.66 -7.80 -0.40
N PHE A 150 0.64 -8.65 -0.32
CA PHE A 150 -0.75 -8.24 -0.44
C PHE A 150 -1.13 -7.23 0.64
N GLY A 151 -0.84 -7.51 1.91
CA GLY A 151 -1.15 -6.61 3.02
C GLY A 151 -0.51 -5.23 2.86
N ASN A 152 0.76 -5.18 2.44
CA ASN A 152 1.47 -3.94 2.15
C ASN A 152 0.81 -3.17 0.99
N LYS A 153 0.39 -3.88 -0.06
CA LYS A 153 -0.30 -3.27 -1.20
C LYS A 153 -1.67 -2.72 -0.83
N VAL A 154 -2.40 -3.38 0.07
CA VAL A 154 -3.66 -2.86 0.61
C VAL A 154 -3.43 -1.57 1.39
N LEU A 155 -2.38 -1.49 2.23
CA LEU A 155 -2.03 -0.25 2.92
C LEU A 155 -1.66 0.87 1.94
N ASP A 156 -0.91 0.56 0.88
CA ASP A 156 -0.62 1.52 -0.18
C ASP A 156 -1.88 2.03 -0.87
N SER A 157 -2.88 1.17 -1.06
CA SER A 157 -4.17 1.52 -1.67
C SER A 157 -5.00 2.43 -0.75
N ILE A 158 -4.95 2.20 0.57
CA ILE A 158 -5.55 3.10 1.57
C ILE A 158 -4.92 4.50 1.45
N PHE A 159 -3.59 4.59 1.41
CA PHE A 159 -2.92 5.89 1.26
C PHE A 159 -3.23 6.56 -0.07
N GLU A 160 -3.25 5.79 -1.16
CA GLU A 160 -3.63 6.29 -2.48
C GLU A 160 -5.04 6.91 -2.45
N LYS A 161 -6.04 6.21 -1.88
CA LYS A 161 -7.39 6.75 -1.73
C LYS A 161 -7.43 8.01 -0.85
N VAL A 162 -6.63 8.08 0.23
CA VAL A 162 -6.54 9.28 1.09
C VAL A 162 -5.93 10.48 0.37
N GLU A 163 -5.03 10.26 -0.59
CA GLU A 163 -4.44 11.34 -1.39
C GLU A 163 -5.35 11.77 -2.55
N LEU A 164 -6.17 10.86 -3.07
CA LEU A 164 -7.13 11.13 -4.14
C LEU A 164 -8.45 11.72 -3.63
N SER A 165 -8.80 11.46 -2.37
CA SER A 165 -10.01 11.97 -1.73
C SER A 165 -9.68 13.04 -0.67
N ASP A 166 -10.64 13.94 -0.43
CA ASP A 166 -10.57 14.84 0.73
C ASP A 166 -11.00 14.15 2.04
N ARG A 167 -11.45 12.88 1.96
CA ARG A 167 -11.84 12.06 3.09
C ARG A 167 -10.68 11.22 3.64
N PHE A 168 -10.93 10.61 4.79
CA PHE A 168 -10.12 9.54 5.36
C PHE A 168 -11.05 8.59 6.13
N PRO A 169 -10.63 7.35 6.41
CA PRO A 169 -11.45 6.39 7.13
C PRO A 169 -11.71 6.85 8.57
N THR A 170 -12.85 7.50 8.79
CA THR A 170 -13.49 7.68 10.10
C THR A 170 -14.47 6.53 10.36
N ASP A 171 -14.98 6.41 11.59
CA ASP A 171 -15.94 5.38 12.04
C ASP A 171 -15.49 3.91 11.93
N LEU A 172 -14.22 3.66 11.63
CA LEU A 172 -13.65 2.31 11.48
C LEU A 172 -12.79 1.89 12.68
N ALA A 173 -12.55 2.77 13.66
CA ALA A 173 -11.59 2.48 14.73
C ALA A 173 -12.04 1.32 15.62
N ALA A 174 -13.35 1.22 15.92
CA ALA A 174 -13.89 0.11 16.71
C ALA A 174 -13.64 -1.24 16.04
N GLU A 175 -14.04 -1.34 14.78
CA GLU A 175 -13.91 -2.56 13.97
C GLU A 175 -12.44 -2.94 13.73
N VAL A 176 -11.58 -1.97 13.40
CA VAL A 176 -10.13 -2.23 13.25
C VAL A 176 -9.54 -2.78 14.55
N TRP A 177 -9.97 -2.31 15.72
CA TRP A 177 -9.49 -2.84 17.00
C TRP A 177 -10.04 -4.22 17.32
N GLU A 178 -11.23 -4.56 16.88
CA GLU A 178 -11.82 -5.89 17.04
C GLU A 178 -11.06 -6.94 16.22
N HIS A 179 -10.73 -6.62 14.96
CA HIS A 179 -10.11 -7.57 14.03
C HIS A 179 -8.58 -7.59 14.04
N THR A 180 -7.93 -6.74 14.84
CA THR A 180 -6.47 -6.69 14.89
C THR A 180 -5.95 -6.71 16.31
N THR A 181 -4.66 -7.00 16.49
CA THR A 181 -3.99 -7.00 17.80
C THR A 181 -3.08 -5.78 17.98
N TRP A 182 -2.55 -5.61 19.20
CA TRP A 182 -1.56 -4.58 19.49
C TRP A 182 -0.35 -4.67 18.54
N GLY A 183 0.15 -3.51 18.09
CA GLY A 183 1.28 -3.43 17.17
C GLY A 183 0.93 -3.75 15.72
N ASN A 184 -0.36 -3.91 15.38
CA ASN A 184 -0.77 -4.04 13.98
C ASN A 184 -0.59 -2.71 13.22
N ASN A 185 0.03 -2.77 12.04
CA ASN A 185 0.31 -1.59 11.22
C ASN A 185 -0.95 -0.87 10.76
N LEU A 186 -2.08 -1.58 10.58
CA LEU A 186 -3.34 -0.94 10.23
C LEU A 186 -3.85 -0.01 11.35
N ARG A 187 -3.74 -0.42 12.63
CA ARG A 187 -4.05 0.47 13.76
C ARG A 187 -3.20 1.73 13.74
N LYS A 188 -1.93 1.61 13.35
CA LYS A 188 -1.02 2.75 13.19
C LYS A 188 -1.45 3.65 12.03
N VAL A 189 -1.83 3.08 10.89
CA VAL A 189 -2.37 3.81 9.75
C VAL A 189 -3.60 4.62 10.16
N ILE A 190 -4.61 4.00 10.77
CA ILE A 190 -5.83 4.69 11.20
C ILE A 190 -5.54 5.84 12.18
N VAL A 191 -4.63 5.63 13.13
CA VAL A 191 -4.20 6.70 14.06
C VAL A 191 -3.51 7.83 13.31
N ASP A 192 -2.56 7.52 12.43
CA ASP A 192 -1.82 8.55 11.70
C ASP A 192 -2.73 9.32 10.73
N LEU A 193 -3.74 8.68 10.14
CA LEU A 193 -4.76 9.35 9.33
C LEU A 193 -5.58 10.35 10.17
N HIS A 194 -6.02 9.94 11.36
CA HIS A 194 -6.71 10.85 12.29
C HIS A 194 -5.85 12.02 12.75
N VAL A 195 -4.54 11.82 12.90
CA VAL A 195 -3.60 12.86 13.36
C VAL A 195 -3.24 13.82 12.23
N TRP A 196 -2.84 13.30 11.07
CA TRP A 196 -2.21 14.08 10.00
C TRP A 196 -3.19 14.55 8.94
N LYS A 197 -4.16 13.73 8.53
CA LYS A 197 -5.19 14.12 7.56
C LYS A 197 -6.39 14.76 8.28
N GLY A 198 -6.91 14.09 9.31
CA GLY A 198 -8.08 14.57 10.07
C GLY A 198 -7.78 15.66 11.09
N GLN A 199 -6.54 15.81 11.55
CA GLN A 199 -6.18 16.76 12.62
C GLN A 199 -7.08 16.64 13.88
N GLY A 200 -7.58 15.43 14.15
CA GLY A 200 -8.50 15.11 15.24
C GLY A 200 -9.98 15.41 14.97
N SER A 201 -10.38 15.79 13.75
CA SER A 201 -11.79 16.01 13.38
C SER A 201 -12.63 14.76 13.60
N GLY A 202 -12.12 13.57 13.23
CA GLY A 202 -12.77 12.28 13.44
C GLY A 202 -13.04 11.89 14.89
N LEU A 203 -12.56 12.67 15.87
CA LEU A 203 -12.87 12.48 17.30
C LEU A 203 -14.01 13.39 17.80
N ARG A 204 -14.65 14.14 16.90
CA ARG A 204 -15.77 15.05 17.20
C ARG A 204 -17.06 14.50 16.65
N GLU A 205 -18.18 15.06 17.14
CA GLU A 205 -19.49 14.73 16.56
C GLU A 205 -19.55 15.15 15.08
N PRO A 206 -20.26 14.37 14.24
CA PRO A 206 -21.04 13.18 14.59
C PRO A 206 -20.31 11.83 14.38
N HIS A 207 -18.98 11.84 14.17
CA HIS A 207 -18.20 10.62 13.94
C HIS A 207 -18.28 9.64 15.12
N ALA A 208 -18.53 8.37 14.82
CA ALA A 208 -18.60 7.25 15.76
C ALA A 208 -17.25 7.00 16.45
N ASP A 209 -16.13 7.32 15.78
CA ASP A 209 -14.77 7.14 16.32
C ASP A 209 -14.51 7.98 17.58
N ARG A 210 -15.31 9.02 17.86
CA ARG A 210 -15.32 9.72 19.16
C ARG A 210 -15.51 8.76 20.35
N ASN A 211 -16.35 7.75 20.17
CA ASN A 211 -16.66 6.72 21.16
C ASN A 211 -15.87 5.43 20.92
N GLY A 212 -14.81 5.50 20.10
CA GLY A 212 -13.97 4.36 19.77
C GLY A 212 -13.17 3.82 20.97
N PRO A 213 -12.38 2.76 20.74
CA PRO A 213 -11.60 2.11 21.78
C PRO A 213 -10.71 3.08 22.56
N ALA A 214 -10.62 2.92 23.89
CA ALA A 214 -9.83 3.83 24.74
C ALA A 214 -8.35 3.92 24.31
N ASP A 215 -7.76 2.79 23.89
CA ASP A 215 -6.41 2.76 23.33
C ASP A 215 -6.27 3.62 22.07
N PHE A 216 -7.21 3.49 21.12
CA PHE A 216 -7.25 4.31 19.92
C PHE A 216 -7.31 5.81 20.26
N LEU A 217 -8.25 6.22 21.11
CA LEU A 217 -8.41 7.61 21.53
C LEU A 217 -7.14 8.18 22.17
N ASN A 218 -6.49 7.39 23.04
CA ASN A 218 -5.25 7.80 23.69
C ASN A 218 -4.10 7.94 22.70
N ARG A 219 -3.97 7.03 21.74
CA ARG A 219 -2.96 7.09 20.68
C ARG A 219 -3.14 8.30 19.78
N VAL A 220 -4.38 8.61 19.37
CA VAL A 220 -4.66 9.81 18.55
C VAL A 220 -4.35 11.09 19.34
N ARG A 221 -4.78 11.20 20.60
CA ARG A 221 -4.44 12.37 21.46
C ARG A 221 -2.92 12.54 21.63
N THR A 222 -2.22 11.44 21.84
CA THR A 222 -0.76 11.43 21.95
C THR A 222 -0.12 11.88 20.63
N GLY A 223 -0.57 11.31 19.50
CA GLY A 223 -0.10 11.69 18.17
C GLY A 223 -0.32 13.17 17.85
N LEU A 224 -1.50 13.71 18.15
CA LEU A 224 -1.81 15.14 18.01
C LEU A 224 -0.88 16.01 18.87
N THR A 225 -0.63 15.60 20.12
CA THR A 225 0.27 16.32 21.02
C THR A 225 1.72 16.30 20.52
N THR A 226 2.19 15.13 20.06
CA THR A 226 3.55 14.95 19.53
C THR A 226 3.76 15.68 18.21
N ALA A 227 2.77 15.66 17.33
CA ALA A 227 2.84 16.35 16.05
C ALA A 227 2.70 17.88 16.23
N GLY A 228 1.93 18.33 17.21
CA GLY A 228 1.83 19.74 17.59
C GLY A 228 1.39 20.63 16.42
N GLY A 229 2.07 21.77 16.23
CA GLY A 229 1.79 22.67 15.10
C GLY A 229 2.16 22.11 13.72
N LYS A 230 2.95 21.02 13.65
CA LYS A 230 3.47 20.47 12.38
C LYS A 230 2.37 19.93 11.49
N VAL A 231 1.26 19.43 12.06
CA VAL A 231 0.12 18.92 11.27
C VAL A 231 -0.57 20.01 10.45
N LYS A 232 -0.35 21.28 10.79
CA LYS A 232 -0.91 22.44 10.08
C LYS A 232 0.09 23.12 9.14
N ASP A 233 1.35 22.69 9.19
CA ASP A 233 2.40 23.26 8.38
C ASP A 233 2.41 22.58 7.01
N ALA A 234 2.05 23.34 5.96
CA ALA A 234 2.02 22.85 4.60
C ALA A 234 3.39 22.39 4.07
N ALA A 235 4.50 22.80 4.71
CA ALA A 235 5.84 22.32 4.38
C ALA A 235 6.14 20.92 4.95
N VAL A 236 5.37 20.46 5.93
CA VAL A 236 5.53 19.14 6.54
C VAL A 236 4.71 18.14 5.76
N THR A 237 5.38 17.15 5.18
CA THR A 237 4.71 16.08 4.44
C THR A 237 4.12 15.03 5.38
N SER A 238 2.99 14.45 4.95
CA SER A 238 2.35 13.33 5.65
C SER A 238 3.35 12.16 5.83
N PRO A 239 3.24 11.38 6.92
CA PRO A 239 4.12 10.25 7.16
C PRO A 239 4.18 9.19 6.05
N TRP A 240 3.19 9.12 5.17
CA TRP A 240 3.07 8.19 4.05
C TRP A 240 3.35 8.83 2.68
N ALA A 241 3.79 10.09 2.62
CA ALA A 241 3.94 10.83 1.37
C ALA A 241 4.94 10.21 0.38
N THR A 242 5.93 9.44 0.85
CA THR A 242 6.92 8.77 -0.01
C THR A 242 6.84 7.26 0.15
N ALA A 243 7.17 6.52 -0.91
CA ALA A 243 7.21 5.06 -0.88
C ALA A 243 8.16 4.52 0.20
N SER A 244 9.34 5.14 0.35
CA SER A 244 10.32 4.76 1.38
C SER A 244 9.77 4.95 2.79
N ASN A 245 9.06 6.06 3.05
CA ASN A 245 8.43 6.27 4.35
C ASN A 245 7.29 5.29 4.60
N ARG A 246 6.49 4.97 3.57
CA ARG A 246 5.41 3.98 3.68
C ARG A 246 5.94 2.62 4.08
N CYS A 247 6.96 2.16 3.37
CA CYS A 247 7.60 0.89 3.62
C CYS A 247 8.26 0.84 5.01
N ALA A 248 9.06 1.84 5.38
CA ALA A 248 9.72 1.88 6.69
C ALA A 248 8.75 1.97 7.87
N LYS A 249 7.59 2.63 7.73
CA LYS A 249 6.67 2.89 8.85
C LYS A 249 5.48 1.94 8.94
N TYR A 250 4.98 1.45 7.81
CA TYR A 250 3.67 0.78 7.74
C TYR A 250 3.72 -0.59 7.08
N HIS A 251 4.74 -0.93 6.29
CA HIS A 251 4.82 -2.25 5.67
C HIS A 251 5.40 -3.29 6.64
N ARG A 252 5.22 -4.56 6.30
CA ARG A 252 5.82 -5.72 6.98
C ARG A 252 6.69 -6.49 6.01
N HIS A 253 7.82 -6.94 6.52
CA HIS A 253 8.89 -7.60 5.76
C HIS A 253 9.50 -8.75 6.58
N HIS A 254 8.65 -9.62 7.14
CA HIS A 254 9.15 -10.85 7.78
C HIS A 254 9.54 -11.90 6.75
N TYR A 255 8.85 -11.92 5.60
CA TYR A 255 9.00 -12.91 4.54
C TYR A 255 9.24 -12.29 3.16
N THR A 256 9.16 -10.96 3.06
CA THR A 256 9.37 -10.22 1.83
C THR A 256 10.55 -9.27 1.99
N ASP A 257 11.29 -9.05 0.91
CA ASP A 257 12.29 -7.97 0.89
C ASP A 257 11.60 -6.61 1.04
N TYR A 258 12.34 -5.61 1.53
CA TYR A 258 11.87 -4.23 1.56
C TYR A 258 11.37 -3.79 0.18
N CYS A 259 10.30 -2.99 0.13
CA CYS A 259 9.58 -2.60 -1.10
C CYS A 259 10.40 -1.74 -2.07
N GLY A 260 11.51 -2.26 -2.60
CA GLY A 260 12.37 -1.57 -3.57
C GLY A 260 13.00 -0.28 -3.02
N ILE A 261 13.13 -0.13 -1.69
CA ILE A 261 13.99 0.92 -1.15
C ILE A 261 15.41 0.52 -1.53
N GLU A 262 16.01 1.23 -2.48
CA GLU A 262 17.45 1.27 -2.62
C GLU A 262 18.01 1.75 -1.28
N VAL A 263 18.45 0.81 -0.45
CA VAL A 263 19.24 1.14 0.73
C VAL A 263 20.53 1.68 0.14
N MET A 264 20.66 3.01 0.09
CA MET A 264 21.95 3.64 -0.16
C MET A 264 22.89 3.08 0.90
N ASP A 265 23.84 2.27 0.47
CA ASP A 265 24.87 1.73 1.34
C ASP A 265 25.78 2.89 1.76
N LEU A 266 25.49 3.46 2.93
CA LEU A 266 26.27 4.57 3.49
C LEU A 266 27.69 4.12 3.90
N THR A 267 28.01 2.82 3.84
CA THR A 267 29.38 2.35 4.08
C THR A 267 30.35 2.72 2.95
N GLU A 268 29.86 2.90 1.71
CA GLU A 268 30.71 3.39 0.60
C GLU A 268 31.00 4.89 0.67
N ALA A 269 30.12 5.68 1.31
CA ALA A 269 30.33 7.13 1.50
C ALA A 269 31.42 7.45 2.55
N GLY A 270 31.82 6.47 3.36
CA GLY A 270 32.85 6.62 4.40
C GLY A 270 34.29 6.67 3.89
N ASN A 271 34.54 6.26 2.63
CA ASN A 271 35.90 6.24 2.05
C ASN A 271 36.25 7.49 1.22
N MET A 272 35.39 8.52 1.16
CA MET A 272 35.71 9.76 0.44
C MET A 272 36.60 10.75 1.23
N TYR A 273 37.01 10.41 2.45
CA TYR A 273 37.99 11.17 3.25
C TYR A 273 39.22 10.31 3.61
N GLU A 274 39.83 9.63 2.64
CA GLU A 274 41.26 9.32 2.78
C GLU A 274 42.08 10.57 2.45
N PRO A 275 42.88 11.11 3.39
CA PRO A 275 43.82 12.17 3.08
C PRO A 275 44.86 11.63 2.10
N SER A 276 45.00 12.30 0.96
CA SER A 276 46.02 12.05 -0.05
C SER A 276 47.41 11.98 0.61
N ALA A 277 47.88 10.76 0.86
CA ALA A 277 49.25 10.52 1.26
C ALA A 277 50.16 10.80 0.05
N GLY A 278 51.00 11.82 0.19
CA GLY A 278 51.99 12.22 -0.80
C GLY A 278 53.06 11.15 -1.05
N PRO A 279 53.94 11.39 -2.04
CA PRO A 279 54.80 10.35 -2.60
C PRO A 279 56.08 10.15 -1.79
N ASN A 280 56.61 8.92 -1.89
CA ASN A 280 57.92 8.40 -1.50
C ASN A 280 57.98 7.69 -0.13
N THR A 281 58.22 6.38 -0.16
CA THR A 281 59.57 5.79 0.01
C THR A 281 59.54 4.29 -0.38
N PRO A 282 60.53 3.75 -1.10
CA PRO A 282 60.54 2.35 -1.54
C PRO A 282 61.32 1.44 -0.58
N THR A 283 60.72 0.33 -0.17
CA THR A 283 61.39 -0.84 0.44
C THR A 283 60.32 -1.92 0.63
N ARG A 284 60.52 -3.23 0.45
CA ARG A 284 61.63 -4.08 0.05
C ARG A 284 60.99 -5.45 -0.22
N ILE A 285 61.22 -6.05 -1.38
CA ILE A 285 60.75 -7.42 -1.68
C ILE A 285 61.53 -8.42 -0.81
N PRO A 286 60.88 -9.48 -0.31
CA PRO A 286 61.54 -10.78 -0.37
C PRO A 286 60.66 -11.87 -1.00
N ALA A 287 61.25 -12.44 -2.05
CA ALA A 287 61.31 -13.85 -2.45
C ALA A 287 60.07 -14.74 -2.33
N ARG A 288 59.63 -15.18 -3.52
CA ARG A 288 58.96 -16.45 -3.81
C ARG A 288 59.61 -17.64 -3.08
N ALA A 289 58.76 -18.54 -2.59
CA ALA A 289 59.05 -19.97 -2.57
C ALA A 289 57.75 -20.77 -2.81
N TYR A 290 57.76 -21.52 -3.91
CA TYR A 290 57.02 -22.75 -4.20
C TYR A 290 58.07 -23.71 -4.82
N PRO A 291 57.90 -25.05 -4.93
CA PRO A 291 56.76 -25.91 -4.57
C PRO A 291 57.09 -27.29 -3.91
N THR A 292 56.03 -28.01 -3.48
CA THR A 292 55.80 -29.50 -3.55
C THR A 292 56.71 -30.49 -2.79
N PRO A 293 56.29 -31.76 -2.53
CA PRO A 293 55.17 -32.57 -3.08
C PRO A 293 53.83 -32.46 -2.34
#